data_AF-A0A347U7N9-F1
#
_entry.id   AF-A0A347U7N9-F1
#
_cell.length_a   1.000
_cell.length_b   1.000
_cell.length_c   1.000
_cell.angle_alpha   90.00
_cell.angle_beta   90.00
_cell.angle_gamma   90.00
#
_symmetry.space_group_name_H-M   'P 1'
#
loop_
_entity.id
_entity.type
_entity.pdbx_description
1 polymer ?
#
loop_
_entity_poly.entity_id
_entity_poly.type
_entity_poly.pdbx_seq_one_letter_code
_entity_poly.pdbx_strand_id
1 'polypeptide(L)'
;MQNEAIFLIEKLLNYYNLTSLQKLAEKLNIKQSSLSSWKSRNSVNAIKKKCRELGIYDEIFVINDFTSSPEYNYDYDYDLESPPSIYDEAQKKLVKQITKRRTIEEILKMDETIVISFVQVYKKLEEENNLIKLYEALGKLKYNS
;
A
#
# COMPACT_ATOMS: atom_id res chain seq x y z
N MET A 1 21.26 0.26 11.83
CA MET A 1 20.38 0.73 10.73
C MET A 1 19.77 -0.49 10.07
N GLN A 2 18.45 -0.60 10.04
CA GLN A 2 17.76 -1.63 9.25
C GLN A 2 17.98 -1.32 7.76
N ASN A 3 18.36 -2.34 6.99
CA ASN A 3 18.56 -2.20 5.56
C ASN A 3 17.22 -2.37 4.85
N GLU A 4 16.54 -1.25 4.63
CA GLU A 4 15.20 -1.16 4.03
C GLU A 4 15.14 -1.82 2.64
N ALA A 5 16.22 -1.75 1.86
CA ALA A 5 16.29 -2.42 0.57
C ALA A 5 16.15 -3.95 0.68
N ILE A 6 16.60 -4.58 1.78
CA ILE A 6 16.38 -6.01 2.02
C ILE A 6 14.88 -6.29 2.16
N PHE A 7 14.21 -5.51 3.00
CA PHE A 7 12.78 -5.64 3.26
C PHE A 7 11.96 -5.44 1.98
N LEU A 8 12.30 -4.43 1.17
CA LEU A 8 11.61 -4.18 -0.10
C LEU A 8 11.84 -5.30 -1.12
N ILE A 9 13.03 -5.88 -1.17
CA ILE A 9 13.32 -7.04 -2.02
C ILE A 9 12.52 -8.28 -1.56
N GLU A 10 12.40 -8.52 -0.25
CA GLU A 10 11.55 -9.59 0.29
C GLU A 10 10.07 -9.37 -0.03
N LYS A 11 9.59 -8.11 0.07
CA LYS A 11 8.24 -7.74 -0.32
C LYS A 11 7.97 -8.02 -1.81
N LEU A 12 8.94 -7.73 -2.67
CA LEU A 12 8.87 -8.05 -4.10
C LEU A 12 8.89 -9.55 -4.39
N LEU A 13 9.70 -10.33 -3.66
CA LEU A 13 9.70 -11.79 -3.73
C LEU A 13 8.31 -12.34 -3.39
N ASN A 14 7.71 -11.86 -2.30
CA ASN A 14 6.37 -12.27 -1.88
C ASN A 14 5.29 -11.86 -2.89
N TYR A 15 5.35 -10.63 -3.41
CA TYR A 15 4.39 -10.13 -4.40
C TYR A 15 4.36 -11.00 -5.67
N TYR A 16 5.53 -11.43 -6.15
CA TYR A 16 5.63 -12.31 -7.31
C TYR A 16 5.61 -13.81 -6.97
N ASN A 17 5.44 -14.16 -5.69
CA ASN A 17 5.49 -15.52 -5.17
C ASN A 17 6.77 -16.29 -5.58
N LEU A 18 7.92 -15.62 -5.45
CA LEU A 18 9.24 -16.11 -5.84
C LEU A 18 10.09 -16.45 -4.62
N THR A 19 10.89 -17.51 -4.73
CA THR A 19 11.76 -17.99 -3.65
C THR A 19 13.24 -17.65 -3.85
N SER A 20 13.61 -16.97 -4.95
CA SER A 20 15.02 -16.68 -5.24
C SER A 20 15.23 -15.32 -5.92
N LEU A 21 16.36 -14.68 -5.61
CA LEU A 21 16.77 -13.40 -6.19
C LEU A 21 17.05 -13.50 -7.70
N GLN A 22 17.46 -14.66 -8.20
CA GLN A 22 17.67 -14.87 -9.62
C GLN A 22 16.35 -14.73 -10.39
N LYS A 23 15.31 -15.44 -9.96
CA LYS A 23 13.97 -15.33 -10.57
C LYS A 23 13.40 -13.92 -10.43
N LEU A 24 13.69 -13.22 -9.33
CA LEU A 24 13.27 -11.83 -9.18
C LEU A 24 14.00 -10.92 -10.18
N ALA A 25 15.31 -11.09 -10.36
CA ALA A 25 16.07 -10.32 -11.34
C ALA A 25 15.54 -10.52 -12.77
N GLU A 26 15.22 -11.76 -13.13
CA GLU A 26 14.56 -12.11 -14.40
C GLU A 26 13.20 -11.41 -14.52
N LYS A 27 12.36 -11.47 -13.48
CA LYS A 27 11.04 -10.84 -13.45
C LYS A 27 11.11 -9.32 -13.59
N LEU A 28 12.11 -8.69 -12.99
CA LEU A 28 12.36 -7.25 -13.07
C LEU A 28 13.12 -6.85 -14.34
N ASN A 29 13.54 -7.82 -15.17
CA ASN A 29 14.39 -7.61 -16.34
C ASN A 29 15.68 -6.83 -16.03
N ILE A 30 16.41 -7.27 -14.99
CA ILE A 30 17.70 -6.73 -14.57
C ILE A 30 18.70 -7.85 -14.29
N LYS A 31 19.98 -7.50 -14.12
CA LYS A 31 20.99 -8.46 -13.69
C LYS A 31 20.84 -8.74 -12.18
N GLN A 32 21.09 -9.98 -11.75
CA GLN A 32 21.12 -10.32 -10.32
C GLN A 32 22.13 -9.48 -9.54
N SER A 33 23.26 -9.12 -10.16
CA SER A 33 24.25 -8.23 -9.57
C SER A 33 23.70 -6.84 -9.25
N SER A 34 22.69 -6.35 -9.99
CA SER A 34 21.99 -5.12 -9.69
C SER A 34 21.20 -5.23 -8.38
N LEU A 35 20.47 -6.33 -8.16
CA LEU A 35 19.79 -6.60 -6.88
C LEU A 35 20.78 -6.67 -5.72
N SER A 36 21.91 -7.37 -5.89
CA SER A 36 22.95 -7.43 -4.87
C SER A 36 23.53 -6.05 -4.55
N SER A 37 23.70 -5.19 -5.57
CA SER A 37 24.16 -3.81 -5.37
C SER A 37 23.12 -2.94 -4.66
N TRP A 38 21.83 -3.07 -4.98
CA TRP A 38 20.78 -2.34 -4.28
C TRP A 38 20.70 -2.75 -2.81
N LYS A 39 20.86 -4.05 -2.55
CA LYS A 39 20.91 -4.60 -1.20
C LYS A 39 22.10 -4.06 -0.41
N SER A 40 23.31 -4.11 -0.97
CA SER A 40 24.52 -3.68 -0.25
C SER A 40 24.57 -2.17 0.00
N ARG A 41 24.01 -1.37 -0.90
CA ARG A 41 23.99 0.10 -0.82
C ARG A 41 22.71 0.68 -0.24
N ASN A 42 21.79 -0.16 0.24
CA ASN A 42 20.45 0.24 0.69
C ASN A 42 19.73 1.17 -0.33
N SER A 43 19.79 0.84 -1.63
CA SER A 43 19.29 1.71 -2.71
C SER A 43 17.78 1.66 -2.87
N VAL A 44 17.05 2.16 -1.87
CA VAL A 44 15.58 2.22 -1.84
C VAL A 44 15.02 2.94 -3.08
N ASN A 45 15.61 4.06 -3.49
CA ASN A 45 15.13 4.84 -4.64
C ASN A 45 15.24 4.07 -5.96
N ALA A 46 16.27 3.22 -6.12
CA ALA A 46 16.40 2.37 -7.30
C ALA A 46 15.28 1.33 -7.37
N ILE A 47 14.89 0.77 -6.22
CA ILE A 47 13.78 -0.18 -6.12
C ILE A 47 12.45 0.54 -6.40
N LYS A 48 12.19 1.68 -5.75
CA LYS A 48 11.00 2.52 -5.98
C LYS A 48 10.84 2.86 -7.47
N LYS A 49 11.92 3.33 -8.11
CA LYS A 49 11.93 3.64 -9.56
C LYS A 49 11.58 2.41 -10.39
N LYS A 50 12.18 1.25 -10.08
CA LYS A 50 11.89 0.02 -10.83
C LYS A 50 10.43 -0.42 -10.69
N CYS A 51 9.85 -0.29 -9.49
CA CYS A 51 8.43 -0.57 -9.27
C CYS A 51 7.52 0.38 -10.06
N ARG A 52 7.89 1.67 -10.21
CA ARG A 52 7.15 2.63 -11.06
C ARG A 52 7.22 2.25 -12.54
N GLU A 53 8.40 1.90 -13.04
CA GLU A 53 8.58 1.43 -14.44
C GLU A 53 7.70 0.22 -14.76
N LEU A 54 7.50 -0.67 -13.77
CA LEU A 54 6.70 -1.88 -13.91
C LEU A 54 5.21 -1.67 -13.60
N GLY A 55 4.81 -0.47 -13.17
CA GLY A 55 3.42 -0.17 -12.79
C GLY A 55 2.93 -0.89 -11.53
N ILE A 56 3.84 -1.30 -10.63
CA ILE A 56 3.52 -2.03 -9.39
C ILE A 56 3.82 -1.21 -8.12
N TYR A 57 4.07 0.10 -8.27
CA TYR A 57 4.51 0.93 -7.15
C TYR A 57 3.46 0.95 -6.03
N ASP A 58 2.20 1.14 -6.35
CA ASP A 58 1.15 1.27 -5.34
C ASP A 58 0.91 -0.04 -4.60
N GLU A 59 1.00 -1.19 -5.29
CA GLU A 59 0.91 -2.52 -4.69
C GLU A 59 2.01 -2.79 -3.68
N ILE A 60 3.22 -2.28 -3.96
CA ILE A 60 4.38 -2.48 -3.11
C ILE A 60 4.48 -1.42 -2.01
N PHE A 61 3.99 -0.20 -2.21
CA PHE A 61 4.26 0.91 -1.28
C PHE A 61 3.01 1.56 -0.67
N VAL A 62 1.82 1.39 -1.26
CA VAL A 62 0.59 2.08 -0.82
C VAL A 62 -0.42 1.11 -0.22
N ILE A 63 -0.53 -0.11 -0.74
CA ILE A 63 -1.60 -1.06 -0.35
C ILE A 63 -1.40 -1.66 1.06
N ASN A 64 -0.24 -1.47 1.70
CA ASN A 64 0.01 -1.97 3.06
C ASN A 64 -0.27 -0.96 4.18
N ASP A 65 -0.62 0.28 3.89
CA ASP A 65 -0.84 1.33 4.91
C ASP A 65 -2.30 1.37 5.41
N PHE A 66 -2.92 0.21 5.66
CA PHE A 66 -4.19 0.18 6.41
C PHE A 66 -3.99 0.36 7.93
N THR A 67 -2.74 0.47 8.42
CA THR A 67 -2.44 0.66 9.85
C THR A 67 -1.98 2.05 10.24
N SER A 68 -1.75 2.94 9.28
CA SER A 68 -1.37 4.33 9.55
C SER A 68 -2.43 5.24 8.96
N SER A 69 -3.04 6.06 9.81
CA SER A 69 -3.85 7.20 9.39
C SER A 69 -3.17 7.95 8.23
N PRO A 70 -3.92 8.61 7.33
CA PRO A 70 -3.35 9.38 6.24
C PRO A 70 -2.68 10.65 6.80
N GLU A 71 -1.59 10.51 7.52
CA GLU A 71 -0.59 11.57 7.61
C GLU A 71 0.14 11.55 6.28
N TYR A 72 -0.20 12.55 5.48
CA TYR A 72 0.47 13.00 4.27
C TYR A 72 1.96 12.65 4.24
N ASN A 73 2.33 11.50 3.68
CA ASN A 73 3.72 11.16 3.41
C ASN A 73 4.07 11.69 2.01
N TYR A 74 4.26 13.01 1.91
CA TYR A 74 4.88 13.66 0.75
C TYR A 74 6.40 13.48 0.81
N ASP A 75 6.87 12.25 0.61
CA ASP A 75 8.28 11.98 0.28
C ASP A 75 8.42 11.96 -1.26
N TYR A 76 8.22 13.13 -1.88
CA TYR A 76 8.61 13.38 -3.26
C TYR A 76 10.07 13.81 -3.27
N ASP A 77 10.95 12.89 -3.62
CA ASP A 77 12.32 13.16 -4.07
C ASP A 77 12.23 13.99 -5.36
N TYR A 78 12.28 15.33 -5.21
CA TYR A 78 12.22 16.29 -6.30
C TYR A 78 13.57 16.31 -7.02
N ASP A 79 13.69 15.54 -8.10
CA ASP A 79 14.67 15.78 -9.15
C ASP A 79 14.05 15.43 -10.51
N LEU A 80 13.24 16.37 -11.01
CA LEU A 80 13.13 16.85 -12.41
C LEU A 80 11.78 17.57 -12.57
N GLU A 81 11.82 18.86 -12.90
CA GLU A 81 10.68 19.58 -13.45
C GLU A 81 10.26 18.92 -14.77
N SER A 82 9.23 18.06 -14.72
CA SER A 82 8.40 17.76 -15.86
C SER A 82 6.97 18.16 -15.51
N PRO A 83 6.29 18.97 -16.35
CA PRO A 83 4.91 19.35 -16.08
C PRO A 83 4.05 18.09 -15.94
N PRO A 84 3.07 18.07 -15.02
CA PRO A 84 2.23 16.89 -14.79
C PRO A 84 1.68 16.40 -16.11
N SER A 85 2.09 15.20 -16.50
CA SER A 85 1.60 14.57 -17.72
C SER A 85 0.09 14.35 -17.55
N ILE A 86 -0.69 14.53 -18.60
CA ILE A 86 -2.13 14.14 -18.64
C ILE A 86 -2.31 12.67 -18.18
N TYR A 87 -1.26 11.86 -18.29
CA TYR A 87 -1.16 10.52 -17.75
C TYR A 87 -1.26 10.46 -16.22
N ASP A 88 -0.66 11.40 -15.47
CA ASP A 88 -0.61 11.37 -14.01
C ASP A 88 -1.97 11.61 -13.36
N GLU A 89 -2.80 12.50 -13.92
CA GLU A 89 -4.15 12.72 -13.39
C GLU A 89 -5.09 11.54 -13.71
N ALA A 90 -4.98 10.97 -14.91
CA ALA A 90 -5.76 9.81 -15.30
C ALA A 90 -5.39 8.58 -14.44
N GLN A 91 -4.10 8.38 -14.17
CA GLN A 91 -3.59 7.36 -13.27
C GLN A 91 -4.10 7.57 -11.84
N LYS A 92 -4.01 8.79 -11.28
CA LYS A 92 -4.56 9.12 -9.95
C LYS A 92 -6.07 8.83 -9.85
N LYS A 93 -6.84 9.19 -10.88
CA LYS A 93 -8.29 8.90 -10.94
C LYS A 93 -8.58 7.41 -11.03
N LEU A 94 -7.77 6.66 -11.78
CA LEU A 94 -7.91 5.22 -11.94
C LEU A 94 -7.57 4.48 -10.64
N VAL A 95 -6.45 4.83 -9.99
CA VAL A 95 -6.05 4.29 -8.69
C VAL A 95 -7.14 4.55 -7.65
N LYS A 96 -7.67 5.77 -7.56
CA LYS A 96 -8.77 6.09 -6.63
C LYS A 96 -10.01 5.21 -6.88
N GLN A 97 -10.33 4.93 -8.14
CA GLN A 97 -11.46 4.05 -8.50
C GLN A 97 -11.18 2.57 -8.21
N ILE A 98 -9.96 2.09 -8.48
CA ILE A 98 -9.54 0.71 -8.20
C ILE A 98 -9.57 0.48 -6.68
N THR A 99 -8.99 1.39 -5.90
CA THR A 99 -9.01 1.32 -4.43
C THR A 99 -10.45 1.32 -3.90
N LYS A 100 -11.32 2.20 -4.40
CA LYS A 100 -12.75 2.23 -4.03
C LYS A 100 -13.47 0.93 -4.36
N ARG A 101 -13.20 0.31 -5.52
CA ARG A 101 -13.80 -0.98 -5.90
C ARG A 101 -13.30 -2.11 -4.99
N ARG A 102 -11.99 -2.15 -4.72
CA ARG A 102 -11.38 -3.17 -3.86
C ARG A 102 -11.89 -3.10 -2.42
N THR A 103 -12.12 -1.90 -1.87
CA THR A 103 -12.70 -1.76 -0.52
C THR A 103 -14.13 -2.29 -0.44
N ILE A 104 -14.89 -2.20 -1.54
CA ILE A 104 -16.25 -2.76 -1.59
C ILE A 104 -16.19 -4.30 -1.63
N GLU A 105 -15.26 -4.87 -2.41
CA GLU A 105 -15.09 -6.33 -2.50
C GLU A 105 -14.72 -6.96 -1.15
N GLU A 106 -13.92 -6.28 -0.33
CA GLU A 106 -13.62 -6.75 1.04
C GLU A 106 -14.86 -6.73 1.95
N ILE A 107 -15.74 -5.73 1.83
CA ILE A 107 -17.01 -5.68 2.56
C ILE A 107 -17.92 -6.85 2.15
N LEU A 108 -17.96 -7.18 0.86
CA LEU A 108 -18.78 -8.28 0.34
C LEU A 108 -18.31 -9.67 0.82
N LYS A 109 -17.08 -9.80 1.31
CA LYS A 109 -16.56 -11.04 1.91
C LYS A 109 -16.89 -11.18 3.39
N MET A 110 -17.39 -10.12 4.03
CA MET A 110 -17.74 -10.14 5.45
C MET A 110 -19.09 -10.81 5.67
N ASP A 111 -19.31 -11.32 6.89
CA ASP A 111 -20.63 -11.82 7.30
C ASP A 111 -21.66 -10.68 7.25
N GLU A 112 -22.73 -10.88 6.50
CA GLU A 112 -23.77 -9.88 6.24
C GLU A 112 -24.40 -9.37 7.55
N THR A 113 -24.59 -10.24 8.54
CA THR A 113 -25.20 -9.88 9.83
C THR A 113 -24.29 -8.95 10.61
N ILE A 114 -22.97 -9.19 10.57
CA ILE A 114 -21.98 -8.33 11.24
C ILE A 114 -21.95 -6.96 10.56
N VAL A 115 -21.93 -6.91 9.23
CA VAL A 115 -21.89 -5.65 8.46
C VAL A 115 -23.15 -4.82 8.72
N ILE A 116 -24.34 -5.43 8.64
CA ILE A 116 -25.61 -4.74 8.90
C ILE A 116 -25.63 -4.17 10.32
N SER A 117 -25.28 -5.00 11.31
CA SER A 117 -25.26 -4.59 12.71
C SER A 117 -24.30 -3.42 12.95
N PHE A 118 -23.12 -3.47 12.34
CA PHE A 118 -22.14 -2.38 12.43
C PHE A 118 -22.66 -1.08 11.79
N VAL A 119 -23.22 -1.14 10.58
CA VAL A 119 -23.75 0.03 9.87
C VAL A 119 -24.90 0.67 10.64
N GLN A 120 -25.77 -0.12 11.26
CA GLN A 120 -26.86 0.38 12.11
C GLN A 120 -26.33 1.16 13.31
N VAL A 121 -25.34 0.60 14.01
CA VAL A 121 -24.70 1.27 15.15
C VAL A 121 -23.98 2.55 14.72
N TYR A 122 -23.25 2.50 13.59
CA TYR A 122 -22.58 3.68 13.03
C TYR A 122 -23.57 4.81 12.75
N LYS A 123 -24.66 4.54 12.02
CA LYS A 123 -25.67 5.55 11.67
C LYS A 123 -26.28 6.20 12.91
N LYS A 124 -26.63 5.38 13.90
CA LYS A 124 -27.18 5.88 15.17
C LYS A 124 -26.20 6.82 15.88
N LEU A 125 -24.92 6.45 15.95
CA LEU A 125 -23.89 7.28 16.58
C LEU A 125 -23.57 8.54 15.79
N GLU A 126 -23.69 8.51 14.45
CA GLU A 126 -23.54 9.68 13.60
C GLU A 126 -24.69 10.67 13.82
N GLU A 127 -25.94 10.19 13.88
CA GLU A 127 -27.13 11.00 14.23
C GLU A 127 -27.00 11.64 15.62
N GLU A 128 -26.42 10.91 16.59
CA GLU A 128 -26.15 11.39 17.94
C GLU A 128 -24.87 12.25 18.06
N ASN A 129 -24.15 12.48 16.95
CA ASN A 129 -22.83 13.13 16.90
C ASN A 129 -21.82 12.56 17.91
N ASN A 130 -21.84 11.24 18.10
CA ASN A 130 -21.15 10.50 19.15
C ASN A 130 -20.22 9.42 18.60
N LEU A 131 -19.62 9.67 17.43
CA LEU A 131 -18.70 8.72 16.78
C LEU A 131 -17.45 8.42 17.63
N ILE A 132 -17.12 9.28 18.61
CA ILE A 132 -15.99 9.03 19.54
C ILE A 132 -16.11 7.71 20.29
N LYS A 133 -17.33 7.32 20.71
CA LYS A 133 -17.57 6.03 21.38
C LYS A 133 -17.32 4.83 20.46
N LEU A 134 -17.58 4.99 19.16
CA LEU A 134 -17.29 3.95 18.18
C LEU A 134 -15.78 3.74 18.07
N TYR A 135 -15.02 4.84 17.97
CA TYR A 135 -13.56 4.77 17.91
C TYR A 135 -12.94 4.15 19.16
N GLU A 136 -13.45 4.48 20.35
CA GLU A 136 -13.03 3.85 21.60
C GLU A 136 -13.29 2.34 21.62
N ALA A 137 -14.47 1.90 21.17
CA ALA A 137 -14.81 0.48 21.10
C ALA A 137 -13.93 -0.29 20.10
N LEU A 138 -13.69 0.29 18.91
CA LEU A 138 -12.81 -0.28 17.89
C LEU A 138 -11.34 -0.30 18.33
N GLY A 139 -10.89 0.70 19.09
CA GLY A 139 -9.56 0.74 19.68
C GLY A 139 -9.29 -0.41 20.66
N LYS A 140 -10.31 -0.83 21.43
CA LYS A 140 -10.20 -1.98 22.33
C LYS A 140 -10.05 -3.32 21.59
N LEU A 141 -10.57 -3.44 20.37
CA LEU A 141 -10.38 -4.65 19.55
C LEU A 141 -8.92 -4.86 19.14
N LYS A 142 -8.11 -3.79 19.02
CA LYS A 142 -6.68 -3.89 18.67
C LYS A 142 -5.78 -4.44 19.79
N TYR A 143 -6.27 -4.58 21.02
CA TYR A 143 -5.48 -5.00 22.19
C TYR A 143 -5.82 -6.40 22.71
N ASN A 144 -6.77 -7.10 22.10
CA ASN A 144 -7.18 -8.45 22.50
C ASN A 144 -6.66 -9.56 21.54
N SER A 145 -5.59 -9.29 20.78
CA SER A 145 -4.91 -10.26 19.91
C SER A 145 -3.47 -10.46 20.33
#